data_AF-A0A117NDT9-F1
#
_entry.id   AF-A0A117NDT9-F1
#
_cell.length_a   1.000
_cell.length_b   1.000
_cell.length_c   1.000
_cell.angle_alpha   90.00
_cell.angle_beta   90.00
_cell.angle_gamma   90.00
#
_symmetry.space_group_name_H-M   'P 1'
#
loop_
_entity.id
_entity.type
_entity.pdbx_description
1 polymer ?
#
loop_
_entity_poly.entity_id
_entity_poly.type
_entity_poly.pdbx_seq_one_letter_code
_entity_poly.pdbx_strand_id
1 'polypeptide(L)'
;MSRWLLCLILALGLAGCQSSAVPKAKLPYAAWYLGFLAPNYMQVWLERADISDINGLIFPNAMGGVVAMGEPASLSATAKGWPKRIGSGKGRSMTGLDLPYVVSLRWQSLVEPQTYHAAFLIPDWARKKMVERLPAECPVSGRTSDYRKDLTIGLAPGGVVKVWIMGPCLDPIEVLTLQAEIEPQGPYQGKMKGQYALPLTEVTQAYIAKYGVPYGSWWAPIPYTTVGP
;
A
#
# COMPACT_ATOMS: atom_id res chain seq x y z
N MET A 1 -8.25 -24.36 -57.31
CA MET A 1 -8.59 -24.11 -55.90
C MET A 1 -9.60 -22.97 -55.86
N SER A 2 -10.86 -23.27 -55.55
CA SER A 2 -11.98 -22.34 -55.75
C SER A 2 -11.87 -21.10 -54.85
N ARG A 3 -12.09 -19.91 -55.41
CA ARG A 3 -12.13 -18.61 -54.69
C ARG A 3 -13.07 -18.65 -53.45
N TRP A 4 -14.05 -19.56 -53.46
CA TRP A 4 -14.94 -19.84 -52.34
C TRP A 4 -14.24 -20.40 -51.09
N LEU A 5 -13.24 -21.26 -51.25
CA LEU A 5 -12.49 -21.83 -50.12
C LEU A 5 -11.61 -20.76 -49.44
N LEU A 6 -11.07 -19.81 -50.22
CA LEU A 6 -10.33 -18.67 -49.67
C LEU A 6 -11.24 -17.71 -48.90
N CYS A 7 -12.46 -17.44 -49.37
CA CYS A 7 -13.42 -16.60 -48.66
C CYS A 7 -13.88 -17.23 -47.33
N LEU A 8 -14.08 -18.55 -47.29
CA LEU A 8 -14.42 -19.29 -46.07
C LEU A 8 -13.29 -19.26 -45.03
N ILE A 9 -12.03 -19.44 -45.47
CA ILE A 9 -10.86 -19.36 -44.57
C ILE A 9 -10.67 -17.93 -44.05
N LEU A 10 -10.90 -16.90 -44.88
CA LEU A 10 -10.81 -15.50 -44.47
C LEU A 10 -11.92 -15.12 -43.47
N ALA A 11 -13.14 -15.65 -43.65
CA ALA A 11 -14.26 -15.41 -42.75
C ALA A 11 -14.08 -16.14 -41.40
N LEU A 12 -13.50 -17.35 -41.37
CA LEU A 12 -13.14 -18.04 -40.13
C LEU A 12 -12.00 -17.35 -39.37
N GLY A 13 -11.10 -16.63 -40.06
CA GLY A 13 -10.02 -15.86 -39.43
C GLY A 13 -10.49 -14.62 -38.65
N LEU A 14 -11.68 -14.10 -38.95
CA LEU A 14 -12.25 -12.90 -38.29
C LEU A 14 -13.08 -13.22 -37.04
N ALA A 15 -13.40 -14.49 -36.78
CA ALA A 15 -14.15 -14.91 -35.58
C ALA A 15 -13.26 -15.11 -34.34
N GLY A 16 -11.94 -14.99 -34.46
CA GLY A 16 -10.96 -15.31 -33.42
C GLY A 16 -10.34 -14.10 -32.73
N CYS A 17 -11.13 -13.18 -32.19
CA CYS A 17 -10.65 -12.19 -31.22
C CYS A 17 -11.82 -11.61 -30.39
N GLN A 18 -12.59 -12.48 -29.74
CA GLN A 18 -13.26 -12.04 -28.51
C GLN A 18 -12.22 -12.07 -27.41
N SER A 19 -11.39 -11.03 -27.33
CA SER A 19 -10.73 -10.70 -26.08
C SER A 19 -11.87 -10.47 -25.09
N SER A 20 -12.15 -11.45 -24.23
CA SER A 20 -13.03 -11.28 -23.08
C SER A 20 -12.57 -10.02 -22.37
N ALA A 21 -13.28 -8.91 -22.59
CA ALA A 21 -12.93 -7.64 -21.99
C ALA A 21 -12.96 -7.88 -20.48
N VAL A 22 -11.80 -7.77 -19.82
CA VAL A 22 -11.71 -7.82 -18.36
C VAL A 22 -12.77 -6.83 -17.85
N PRO A 23 -13.77 -7.27 -17.08
CA PRO A 23 -14.83 -6.39 -16.63
C PRO A 23 -14.20 -5.17 -15.97
N LYS A 24 -14.48 -3.96 -16.47
CA LYS A 24 -14.00 -2.74 -15.82
C LYS A 24 -14.53 -2.74 -14.39
N ALA A 25 -13.63 -2.63 -13.42
CA ALA A 25 -13.98 -2.46 -12.02
C ALA A 25 -15.02 -1.33 -11.88
N LYS A 26 -16.20 -1.66 -11.35
CA LYS A 26 -17.31 -0.71 -11.25
C LYS A 26 -17.26 0.01 -9.90
N LEU A 27 -16.21 0.78 -9.70
CA LEU A 27 -16.03 1.61 -8.51
C LEU A 27 -16.78 2.95 -8.66
N PRO A 28 -17.23 3.59 -7.56
CA PRO A 28 -17.88 4.89 -7.62
C PRO A 28 -16.91 6.05 -7.91
N TYR A 29 -15.64 5.74 -8.20
CA TYR A 29 -14.57 6.65 -8.55
C TYR A 29 -13.63 5.98 -9.57
N ALA A 30 -12.89 6.76 -10.35
CA ALA A 30 -12.06 6.26 -11.45
C ALA A 30 -10.87 5.39 -11.00
N ALA A 31 -10.35 5.65 -9.79
CA ALA A 31 -9.23 4.94 -9.20
C ALA A 31 -9.23 5.08 -7.67
N TRP A 32 -8.75 4.06 -6.98
CA TRP A 32 -8.35 4.14 -5.57
C TRP A 32 -6.85 4.40 -5.45
N TYR A 33 -6.36 4.94 -4.33
CA TYR A 33 -4.95 5.25 -4.12
C TYR A 33 -4.27 4.17 -3.28
N LEU A 34 -3.11 3.68 -3.73
CA LEU A 34 -2.23 2.81 -2.95
C LEU A 34 -1.05 3.63 -2.45
N GLY A 35 -0.92 3.77 -1.13
CA GLY A 35 0.12 4.60 -0.53
C GLY A 35 0.90 3.91 0.59
N PHE A 36 2.16 4.30 0.72
CA PHE A 36 3.10 3.77 1.70
C PHE A 36 3.78 4.88 2.49
N LEU A 37 4.02 4.62 3.77
CA LEU A 37 4.73 5.53 4.64
C LEU A 37 5.46 4.80 5.76
N ALA A 38 6.34 5.51 6.43
CA ALA A 38 7.01 5.09 7.64
C ALA A 38 6.87 6.14 8.74
N PRO A 39 7.04 5.77 10.02
CA PRO A 39 7.13 6.73 11.11
C PRO A 39 8.29 7.70 10.89
N ASN A 40 8.24 8.89 11.50
CA ASN A 40 9.28 9.89 11.33
C ASN A 40 10.66 9.33 11.66
N TYR A 41 11.66 9.66 10.83
CA TYR A 41 13.04 9.20 10.92
C TYR A 41 13.24 7.68 10.81
N MET A 42 12.18 6.87 10.68
CA MET A 42 12.31 5.41 10.55
C MET A 42 12.45 5.05 9.07
N GLN A 43 13.62 5.34 8.50
CA GLN A 43 13.86 5.19 7.06
C GLN A 43 13.65 3.73 6.62
N VAL A 44 12.79 3.55 5.62
CA VAL A 44 12.53 2.25 4.99
C VAL A 44 12.67 2.34 3.47
N TRP A 45 12.97 1.19 2.87
CA TRP A 45 12.94 0.99 1.43
C TRP A 45 11.95 -0.12 1.08
N LEU A 46 10.90 0.21 0.33
CA LEU A 46 9.96 -0.80 -0.17
C LEU A 46 10.59 -1.50 -1.36
N GLU A 47 10.89 -2.79 -1.27
CA GLU A 47 11.42 -3.52 -2.42
C GLU A 47 10.34 -3.75 -3.46
N ARG A 48 9.15 -4.15 -2.99
CA ARG A 48 8.00 -4.47 -3.82
C ARG A 48 6.74 -4.53 -2.98
N ALA A 49 5.64 -4.06 -3.57
CA ALA A 49 4.29 -4.44 -3.17
C ALA A 49 3.55 -5.03 -4.39
N ASP A 50 2.90 -6.16 -4.19
CA ASP A 50 2.04 -6.85 -5.15
C ASP A 50 0.61 -6.81 -4.64
N ILE A 51 -0.34 -6.53 -5.53
CA ILE A 51 -1.76 -6.41 -5.19
C ILE A 51 -2.55 -7.39 -6.03
N SER A 52 -3.52 -8.07 -5.43
CA SER A 52 -4.61 -8.72 -6.17
C SER A 52 -5.94 -8.11 -5.76
N ASP A 53 -6.82 -7.86 -6.73
CA ASP A 53 -8.16 -7.37 -6.47
C ASP A 53 -9.16 -8.51 -6.17
N ILE A 54 -10.39 -8.15 -5.82
CA ILE A 54 -11.46 -9.12 -5.50
C ILE A 54 -11.86 -10.05 -6.66
N ASN A 55 -11.49 -9.72 -7.90
CA ASN A 55 -11.76 -10.55 -9.07
C ASN A 55 -10.56 -11.43 -9.44
N GLY A 56 -9.50 -11.41 -8.62
CA GLY A 56 -8.28 -12.18 -8.85
C GLY A 56 -7.34 -11.56 -9.88
N LEU A 57 -7.56 -10.32 -10.31
CA LEU A 57 -6.60 -9.62 -11.16
C LEU A 57 -5.37 -9.27 -10.33
N ILE A 58 -4.19 -9.66 -10.80
CA ILE A 58 -2.92 -9.46 -10.10
C ILE A 58 -2.17 -8.29 -10.75
N PHE A 59 -1.75 -7.35 -9.91
CA PHE A 59 -0.90 -6.23 -10.28
C PHE A 59 0.45 -6.36 -9.55
N PRO A 60 1.44 -7.03 -10.16
CA PRO A 60 2.76 -7.18 -9.58
C PRO A 60 3.52 -5.86 -9.65
N ASN A 61 4.43 -5.61 -8.71
CA ASN A 61 5.19 -4.36 -8.60
C ASN A 61 4.30 -3.12 -8.61
N ALA A 62 3.18 -3.17 -7.89
CA ALA A 62 2.29 -2.04 -7.71
C ALA A 62 3.05 -0.80 -7.20
N MET A 63 3.97 -1.01 -6.27
CA MET A 63 4.85 0.02 -5.72
C MET A 63 6.23 -0.55 -5.34
N GLY A 64 7.20 0.36 -5.22
CA GLY A 64 8.56 0.11 -4.74
C GLY A 64 9.30 1.43 -4.52
N GLY A 65 10.46 1.38 -3.87
CA GLY A 65 11.34 2.50 -3.59
C GLY A 65 11.11 3.21 -2.25
N VAL A 66 11.56 4.46 -2.18
CA VAL A 66 11.40 5.33 -0.99
C VAL A 66 9.93 5.61 -0.74
N VAL A 67 9.47 5.38 0.48
CA VAL A 67 8.11 5.69 0.95
C VAL A 67 8.05 7.07 1.61
N ALA A 68 6.85 7.56 1.94
CA ALA A 68 6.73 8.84 2.65
C ALA A 68 7.23 8.71 4.11
N MET A 69 8.01 9.70 4.56
CA MET A 69 8.53 9.76 5.93
C MET A 69 8.82 11.23 6.26
N GLY A 70 8.56 11.64 7.50
CA GLY A 70 9.00 12.95 8.00
C GLY A 70 10.39 12.87 8.62
N GLU A 71 11.27 13.80 8.28
CA GLU A 71 12.60 13.94 8.88
C GLU A 71 13.00 15.41 9.08
N PRO A 72 12.22 16.22 9.84
CA PRO A 72 12.59 17.61 10.04
C PRO A 72 13.96 17.71 10.74
N ALA A 73 14.85 18.52 10.16
CA ALA A 73 16.24 18.68 10.60
C ALA A 73 16.37 19.16 12.06
N SER A 74 15.35 19.82 12.60
CA SER A 74 15.30 20.24 14.01
C SER A 74 15.17 19.08 15.01
N LEU A 75 14.98 17.84 14.54
CA LEU A 75 14.74 16.65 15.36
C LEU A 75 13.56 16.80 16.34
N SER A 76 12.59 17.64 15.97
CA SER A 76 11.45 18.04 16.80
C SER A 76 10.25 17.10 16.65
N ALA A 77 10.17 16.34 15.56
CA ALA A 77 9.11 15.38 15.36
C ALA A 77 9.35 14.11 16.21
N THR A 78 8.28 13.47 16.65
CA THR A 78 8.37 12.17 17.33
C THR A 78 8.37 11.04 16.31
N ALA A 79 9.26 10.05 16.50
CA ALA A 79 9.18 8.75 15.82
C ALA A 79 8.24 7.77 16.54
N LYS A 80 7.85 8.07 17.78
CA LYS A 80 7.02 7.18 18.60
C LYS A 80 5.58 7.17 18.11
N GLY A 81 5.06 5.98 17.85
CA GLY A 81 3.67 5.76 17.48
C GLY A 81 3.30 6.31 16.10
N TRP A 82 2.03 6.09 15.74
CA TRP A 82 1.45 6.66 14.53
C TRP A 82 0.73 7.97 14.87
N PRO A 83 0.78 8.98 13.99
CA PRO A 83 -0.01 10.19 14.20
C PRO A 83 -1.51 9.85 14.22
N LYS A 84 -2.28 10.60 15.02
CA LYS A 84 -3.75 10.43 15.15
C LYS A 84 -4.45 10.47 13.78
N ARG A 85 -3.97 11.33 12.89
CA ARG A 85 -4.41 11.40 11.49
C ARG A 85 -3.21 11.14 10.60
N ILE A 86 -3.22 9.98 9.93
CA ILE A 86 -2.21 9.60 8.96
C ILE A 86 -2.51 10.29 7.61
N GLY A 87 -1.47 10.56 6.82
CA GLY A 87 -1.62 10.96 5.43
C GLY A 87 -1.62 9.74 4.50
N SER A 88 -2.04 9.92 3.24
CA SER A 88 -2.12 8.81 2.28
C SER A 88 -0.76 8.16 1.98
N GLY A 89 0.35 8.86 2.26
CA GLY A 89 1.71 8.40 2.02
C GLY A 89 2.17 8.67 0.59
N LYS A 90 3.28 8.04 0.19
CA LYS A 90 3.81 8.07 -1.17
C LYS A 90 3.34 6.83 -1.92
N GLY A 91 2.84 7.03 -3.12
CA GLY A 91 1.97 6.05 -3.73
C GLY A 91 1.51 6.44 -5.12
N ARG A 92 0.53 5.69 -5.63
CA ARG A 92 -0.07 5.92 -6.94
C ARG A 92 -1.55 5.56 -6.95
N SER A 93 -2.27 6.14 -7.89
CA SER A 93 -3.64 5.73 -8.21
C SER A 93 -3.64 4.40 -8.98
N MET A 94 -4.53 3.50 -8.56
CA MET A 94 -4.78 2.19 -9.13
C MET A 94 -6.02 2.28 -10.02
N THR A 95 -5.80 2.40 -11.33
CA THR A 95 -6.86 2.53 -12.34
C THR A 95 -7.12 1.18 -13.00
N GLY A 96 -8.38 0.83 -13.22
CA GLY A 96 -8.76 -0.40 -13.92
C GLY A 96 -8.66 -1.68 -13.08
N LEU A 97 -8.33 -1.54 -11.79
CA LEU A 97 -8.39 -2.61 -10.78
C LEU A 97 -9.61 -2.41 -9.89
N ASP A 98 -10.21 -3.51 -9.46
CA ASP A 98 -11.20 -3.47 -8.40
C ASP A 98 -10.51 -3.25 -7.04
N LEU A 99 -11.29 -3.23 -5.95
CA LEU A 99 -10.72 -3.03 -4.63
C LEU A 99 -9.75 -4.15 -4.22
N PRO A 100 -8.70 -3.82 -3.44
CA PRO A 100 -7.69 -4.78 -3.06
C PRO A 100 -8.27 -5.91 -2.21
N TYR A 101 -7.85 -7.13 -2.50
CA TYR A 101 -8.15 -8.34 -1.74
C TYR A 101 -6.90 -8.88 -1.05
N VAL A 102 -5.82 -9.10 -1.80
CA VAL A 102 -4.53 -9.55 -1.27
C VAL A 102 -3.50 -8.44 -1.45
N VAL A 103 -2.74 -8.19 -0.39
CA VAL A 103 -1.53 -7.37 -0.45
C VAL A 103 -0.37 -8.26 -0.02
N SER A 104 0.67 -8.32 -0.84
CA SER A 104 1.96 -8.91 -0.49
C SER A 104 3.04 -7.85 -0.64
N LEU A 105 3.96 -7.76 0.31
CA LEU A 105 5.02 -6.76 0.27
C LEU A 105 6.30 -7.28 0.91
N ARG A 106 7.42 -6.69 0.47
CA ARG A 106 8.72 -6.86 1.08
C ARG A 106 9.42 -5.51 1.18
N TRP A 107 10.02 -5.23 2.31
CA TRP A 107 10.70 -3.97 2.56
C TRP A 107 11.91 -4.16 3.45
N GLN A 108 12.78 -3.18 3.41
CA GLN A 108 13.97 -3.09 4.22
C GLN A 108 13.77 -1.99 5.24
N SER A 109 13.90 -2.32 6.52
CA SER A 109 14.13 -1.31 7.55
C SER A 109 15.60 -0.93 7.50
N LEU A 110 15.90 0.36 7.31
CA LEU A 110 17.30 0.82 7.17
C LEU A 110 17.89 1.24 8.51
N VAL A 111 17.03 1.61 9.46
CA VAL A 111 17.40 2.07 10.82
C VAL A 111 17.81 0.92 11.74
N GLU A 112 17.27 -0.26 11.47
CA GLU A 112 17.71 -1.57 11.96
C GLU A 112 17.79 -2.45 10.73
N PRO A 113 18.98 -2.60 10.11
CA PRO A 113 19.14 -3.34 8.87
C PRO A 113 18.53 -4.74 8.94
N GLN A 114 17.26 -4.83 8.54
CA GLN A 114 16.44 -6.03 8.55
C GLN A 114 15.43 -5.95 7.41
N THR A 115 15.37 -6.99 6.60
CA THR A 115 14.35 -7.15 5.57
C THR A 115 13.18 -7.94 6.13
N TYR A 116 11.97 -7.46 5.84
CA TYR A 116 10.72 -8.08 6.24
C TYR A 116 9.84 -8.34 5.04
N HIS A 117 8.98 -9.36 5.16
CA HIS A 117 7.94 -9.63 4.19
C HIS A 117 6.61 -9.91 4.91
N ALA A 118 5.52 -9.56 4.25
CA ALA A 118 4.17 -9.82 4.75
C ALA A 118 3.21 -10.04 3.59
N ALA A 119 2.24 -10.94 3.79
CA ALA A 119 1.09 -11.07 2.94
C ALA A 119 -0.18 -11.07 3.81
N PHE A 120 -1.18 -10.30 3.42
CA PHE A 120 -2.40 -10.16 4.19
C PHE A 120 -3.61 -9.89 3.32
N LEU A 121 -4.78 -10.22 3.85
CA LEU A 121 -6.07 -9.98 3.23
C LEU A 121 -6.64 -8.65 3.70
N ILE A 122 -7.19 -7.87 2.77
CA ILE A 122 -8.10 -6.79 3.11
C ILE A 122 -9.46 -7.43 3.40
N PRO A 123 -10.12 -7.13 4.53
CA PRO A 123 -11.40 -7.71 4.85
C PRO A 123 -12.54 -7.07 4.05
N ASP A 124 -13.63 -7.83 3.83
CA ASP A 124 -14.81 -7.35 3.09
C ASP A 124 -15.40 -6.05 3.65
N TRP A 125 -15.42 -5.92 4.98
CA TRP A 125 -15.96 -4.72 5.62
C TRP A 125 -15.17 -3.47 5.24
N ALA A 126 -13.85 -3.57 5.10
CA ALA A 126 -13.01 -2.44 4.73
C ALA A 126 -13.33 -2.03 3.28
N ARG A 127 -13.45 -2.98 2.37
CA ARG A 127 -13.88 -2.72 0.98
C ARG A 127 -15.27 -2.08 0.90
N LYS A 128 -16.23 -2.55 1.68
CA LYS A 128 -17.57 -1.94 1.77
C LYS A 128 -17.49 -0.48 2.23
N LYS A 129 -16.60 -0.18 3.19
CA LYS A 129 -16.33 1.20 3.63
C LYS A 129 -15.60 2.06 2.60
N MET A 130 -14.79 1.47 1.72
CA MET A 130 -14.12 2.22 0.64
C MET A 130 -15.12 2.73 -0.42
N VAL A 131 -16.21 1.99 -0.68
CA VAL A 131 -17.27 2.39 -1.64
C VAL A 131 -18.43 3.16 -0.99
N GLU A 132 -18.42 3.34 0.33
CA GLU A 132 -19.43 4.12 1.05
C GLU A 132 -19.23 5.62 0.80
N ARG A 133 -20.22 6.27 0.20
CA ARG A 133 -20.23 7.73 0.03
C ARG A 133 -20.65 8.37 1.35
N LEU A 134 -19.79 9.19 1.93
CA LEU A 134 -20.06 9.86 3.19
C LEU A 134 -20.06 11.37 3.04
N PRO A 135 -20.90 12.10 3.81
CA PRO A 135 -20.76 13.54 3.95
C PRO A 135 -19.34 13.90 4.40
N ALA A 136 -18.76 14.92 3.77
CA ALA A 136 -17.43 15.40 4.09
C ALA A 136 -17.30 16.85 3.65
N GLU A 137 -16.58 17.65 4.43
CA GLU A 137 -16.17 18.98 4.00
C GLU A 137 -14.77 18.88 3.41
N CYS A 138 -14.66 19.15 2.10
CA CYS A 138 -13.38 19.12 1.40
C CYS A 138 -12.93 20.54 1.02
N PRO A 139 -12.21 21.28 1.89
CA PRO A 139 -11.89 22.70 1.68
C PRO A 139 -11.23 22.99 0.33
N VAL A 140 -10.35 22.10 -0.14
CA VAL A 140 -9.60 22.29 -1.40
C VAL A 140 -10.47 22.08 -2.65
N SER A 141 -11.46 21.18 -2.59
CA SER A 141 -12.26 20.79 -3.77
C SER A 141 -13.71 21.27 -3.73
N GLY A 142 -14.18 21.81 -2.61
CA GLY A 142 -15.57 22.19 -2.39
C GLY A 142 -16.57 21.01 -2.34
N ARG A 143 -16.10 19.76 -2.44
CA ARG A 143 -16.96 18.57 -2.38
C ARG A 143 -17.61 18.47 -0.99
N THR A 144 -18.89 18.14 -0.98
CA THR A 144 -19.71 17.92 0.23
C THR A 144 -19.79 16.44 0.64
N SER A 145 -19.09 15.57 -0.08
CA SER A 145 -19.02 14.15 0.19
C SER A 145 -17.71 13.55 -0.34
N ASP A 146 -17.25 12.48 0.28
CA ASP A 146 -16.06 11.75 -0.14
C ASP A 146 -16.21 10.24 0.08
N TYR A 147 -15.19 9.50 -0.36
CA TYR A 147 -15.04 8.06 -0.17
C TYR A 147 -13.72 7.75 0.52
N ARG A 148 -13.64 6.62 1.23
CA ARG A 148 -12.35 6.12 1.74
C ARG A 148 -11.60 5.35 0.66
N LYS A 149 -11.22 6.07 -0.40
CA LYS A 149 -10.63 5.49 -1.60
C LYS A 149 -9.11 5.33 -1.54
N ASP A 150 -8.48 5.54 -0.40
CA ASP A 150 -7.04 5.37 -0.23
C ASP A 150 -6.78 4.16 0.68
N LEU A 151 -5.95 3.22 0.22
CA LEU A 151 -5.34 2.17 1.03
C LEU A 151 -3.93 2.61 1.39
N THR A 152 -3.72 2.91 2.67
CA THR A 152 -2.44 3.38 3.18
C THR A 152 -1.80 2.31 4.06
N ILE A 153 -0.53 2.00 3.78
CA ILE A 153 0.24 0.97 4.46
C ILE A 153 1.43 1.63 5.14
N GLY A 154 1.42 1.58 6.47
CA GLY A 154 2.53 1.99 7.32
C GLY A 154 3.48 0.84 7.55
N LEU A 155 4.77 1.09 7.32
CA LEU A 155 5.86 0.15 7.54
C LEU A 155 6.76 0.73 8.63
N ALA A 156 6.91 0.01 9.74
CA ALA A 156 7.73 0.45 10.86
C ALA A 156 8.78 -0.60 11.25
N PRO A 157 9.86 -0.16 11.92
CA PRO A 157 10.87 -1.06 12.49
C PRO A 157 10.28 -2.10 13.43
N GLY A 158 11.00 -3.21 13.59
CA GLY A 158 10.53 -4.40 14.28
C GLY A 158 9.46 -5.14 13.47
N GLY A 159 9.35 -4.93 12.16
CA GLY A 159 8.45 -5.65 11.27
C GLY A 159 6.96 -5.31 11.42
N VAL A 160 6.62 -4.12 11.96
CA VAL A 160 5.21 -3.74 12.16
C VAL A 160 4.61 -3.21 10.86
N VAL A 161 3.51 -3.82 10.42
CA VAL A 161 2.68 -3.32 9.33
C VAL A 161 1.36 -2.85 9.90
N LYS A 162 0.93 -1.64 9.54
CA LYS A 162 -0.37 -1.10 9.90
C LYS A 162 -1.06 -0.57 8.65
N VAL A 163 -2.36 -0.84 8.53
CA VAL A 163 -3.12 -0.57 7.31
C VAL A 163 -4.33 0.28 7.64
N TRP A 164 -4.57 1.30 6.84
CA TRP A 164 -5.74 2.16 6.94
C TRP A 164 -6.47 2.25 5.61
N ILE A 165 -7.80 2.39 5.69
CA ILE A 165 -8.58 3.00 4.63
C ILE A 165 -8.87 4.45 5.00
N MET A 166 -8.70 5.35 4.05
CA MET A 166 -8.92 6.77 4.28
C MET A 166 -9.37 7.48 3.01
N GLY A 167 -9.82 8.73 3.16
CA GLY A 167 -10.15 9.59 2.04
C GLY A 167 -9.55 10.97 2.25
N PRO A 168 -9.38 11.77 1.18
CA PRO A 168 -8.84 13.12 1.30
C PRO A 168 -9.50 13.97 2.40
N CYS A 169 -10.80 13.79 2.60
CA CYS A 169 -11.59 14.59 3.55
C CYS A 169 -12.24 13.76 4.66
N LEU A 170 -11.92 12.47 4.77
CA LEU A 170 -12.48 11.57 5.77
C LEU A 170 -11.41 11.13 6.75
N ASP A 171 -11.79 10.90 8.00
CA ASP A 171 -10.87 10.32 8.98
C ASP A 171 -10.48 8.88 8.59
N PRO A 172 -9.20 8.52 8.80
CA PRO A 172 -8.70 7.18 8.54
C PRO A 172 -9.34 6.17 9.48
N ILE A 173 -9.61 4.97 8.96
CA ILE A 173 -10.01 3.81 9.75
C ILE A 173 -8.88 2.80 9.67
N GLU A 174 -8.36 2.40 10.83
CA GLU A 174 -7.41 1.29 10.88
C GLU A 174 -8.14 -0.01 10.49
N VAL A 175 -7.58 -0.71 9.52
CA VAL A 175 -8.12 -1.98 9.02
C VAL A 175 -7.50 -3.14 9.77
N LEU A 176 -6.17 -3.13 9.91
CA LEU A 176 -5.43 -4.16 10.61
C LEU A 176 -4.05 -3.65 11.03
N THR A 177 -3.48 -4.32 12.02
CA THR A 177 -2.07 -4.25 12.40
C THR A 177 -1.55 -5.67 12.49
N LEU A 178 -0.37 -5.93 11.93
CA LEU A 178 0.25 -7.25 11.96
C LEU A 178 1.76 -7.16 12.13
N GLN A 179 2.32 -8.28 12.58
CA GLN A 179 3.75 -8.51 12.66
C GLN A 179 4.18 -9.24 11.39
N ALA A 180 5.11 -8.67 10.65
CA ALA A 180 5.70 -9.29 9.49
C ALA A 180 6.84 -10.22 9.87
N GLU A 181 7.13 -11.13 8.94
CA GLU A 181 8.19 -12.10 9.06
C GLU A 181 9.50 -11.51 8.56
N ILE A 182 10.60 -11.93 9.18
CA ILE A 182 11.94 -11.64 8.66
C ILE A 182 12.10 -12.39 7.33
N GLU A 183 12.57 -11.68 6.29
CA GLU A 183 13.02 -12.32 5.05
C GLU A 183 14.41 -12.95 5.30
N PRO A 184 14.53 -14.28 5.37
CA PRO A 184 15.79 -14.95 5.72
C PRO A 184 16.89 -14.70 4.68
N GLN A 185 16.53 -14.44 3.42
CA GLN A 185 17.51 -14.13 2.38
C GLN A 185 17.99 -12.67 2.44
N GLY A 186 17.44 -11.86 3.34
CA GLY A 186 17.78 -10.45 3.48
C GLY A 186 17.37 -9.61 2.26
N PRO A 187 18.06 -8.48 2.01
CA PRO A 187 17.67 -7.52 0.99
C PRO A 187 17.71 -8.12 -0.42
N TYR A 188 16.66 -7.85 -1.19
CA TYR A 188 16.46 -8.30 -2.56
C TYR A 188 16.58 -9.81 -2.74
N GLN A 189 16.18 -10.59 -1.71
CA GLN A 189 16.28 -12.05 -1.72
C GLN A 189 17.71 -12.52 -1.97
N GLY A 190 18.67 -11.94 -1.24
CA GLY A 190 20.08 -12.30 -1.32
C GLY A 190 20.83 -11.75 -2.54
N LYS A 191 20.14 -11.15 -3.52
CA LYS A 191 20.76 -10.66 -4.77
C LYS A 191 21.78 -9.55 -4.55
N MET A 192 21.68 -8.83 -3.43
CA MET A 192 22.57 -7.72 -3.09
C MET A 192 23.66 -8.10 -2.06
N LYS A 193 23.92 -9.40 -1.83
CA LYS A 193 24.96 -9.86 -0.87
C LYS A 193 24.84 -9.23 0.52
N GLY A 194 23.60 -9.04 0.99
CA GLY A 194 23.31 -8.39 2.27
C GLY A 194 23.38 -6.86 2.26
N GLN A 195 23.72 -6.22 1.13
CA GLN A 195 23.70 -4.76 1.03
C GLN A 195 22.26 -4.24 0.94
N TYR A 196 21.97 -3.28 1.82
CA TYR A 196 20.71 -2.58 1.86
C TYR A 196 20.64 -1.50 0.78
N ALA A 197 19.43 -1.14 0.37
CA ALA A 197 19.18 -0.33 -0.81
C ALA A 197 19.78 1.07 -0.73
N LEU A 198 19.82 1.67 0.46
CA LEU A 198 20.28 3.03 0.69
C LEU A 198 20.98 3.13 2.06
N PRO A 199 21.96 4.04 2.22
CA PRO A 199 22.42 4.47 3.52
C PRO A 199 21.34 5.29 4.24
N LEU A 200 21.48 5.44 5.55
CA LEU A 200 20.66 6.36 6.33
C LEU A 200 20.99 7.82 5.99
N THR A 201 19.98 8.69 5.95
CA THR A 201 20.19 10.14 5.89
C THR A 201 20.92 10.64 7.14
N GLU A 202 21.68 11.73 7.03
CA GLU A 202 22.36 12.34 8.18
C GLU A 202 21.39 12.70 9.30
N VAL A 203 20.19 13.18 8.96
CA VAL A 203 19.13 13.53 9.92
C VAL A 203 18.62 12.28 10.64
N THR A 204 18.38 11.19 9.92
CA THR A 204 17.96 9.91 10.51
C THR A 204 19.05 9.35 11.42
N GLN A 205 20.32 9.37 11.00
CA GLN A 205 21.45 8.96 11.83
C GLN A 205 21.52 9.78 13.13
N ALA A 206 21.40 11.11 13.03
CA ALA A 206 21.40 12.00 14.19
C ALA A 206 20.22 11.73 15.14
N TYR A 207 19.04 11.46 14.59
CA TYR A 207 17.86 11.11 15.41
C TYR A 207 18.08 9.81 16.19
N ILE A 208 18.53 8.75 15.51
CA ILE A 208 18.76 7.43 16.13
C ILE A 208 19.87 7.53 17.17
N ALA A 209 20.96 8.25 16.89
CA ALA A 209 22.03 8.47 17.85
C ALA A 209 21.53 9.19 19.12
N LYS A 210 20.58 10.11 18.99
CA LYS A 210 20.05 10.89 20.10
C LYS A 210 18.95 10.19 20.89
N TYR A 211 18.03 9.50 20.23
CA TYR A 211 16.80 9.00 20.85
C TYR A 211 16.61 7.48 20.75
N GLY A 212 17.43 6.81 19.93
CA GLY A 212 17.25 5.40 19.59
C GLY A 212 16.04 5.14 18.71
N VAL A 213 15.87 3.87 18.33
CA VAL A 213 14.67 3.39 17.63
C VAL A 213 13.61 3.04 18.68
N PRO A 214 12.40 3.65 18.65
CA PRO A 214 11.37 3.41 19.66
C PRO A 214 10.55 2.15 19.36
N TYR A 215 11.19 0.99 19.45
CA TYR A 215 10.55 -0.31 19.25
C TYR A 215 9.27 -0.47 20.08
N GLY A 216 8.31 -1.20 19.51
CA GLY A 216 7.01 -1.47 20.15
C GLY A 216 6.04 -0.29 20.16
N SER A 217 6.48 0.95 19.90
CA SER A 217 5.59 2.13 19.97
C SER A 217 4.51 2.17 18.87
N TRP A 218 4.66 1.39 17.81
CA TRP A 218 3.73 1.29 16.68
C TRP A 218 2.74 0.14 16.80
N TRP A 219 2.93 -0.72 17.81
CA TRP A 219 2.13 -1.90 18.10
C TRP A 219 0.95 -1.53 19.02
N ALA A 220 -0.02 -0.81 18.47
CA ALA A 220 -1.33 -0.68 19.10
C ALA A 220 -2.30 -1.55 18.29
N PRO A 221 -2.57 -2.82 18.69
CA PRO A 221 -3.58 -3.62 18.02
C PRO A 221 -4.95 -2.97 18.20
N ILE A 222 -5.80 -3.05 17.17
CA ILE A 222 -7.21 -2.65 17.30
C ILE A 222 -7.79 -3.51 18.43
N PRO A 223 -8.36 -2.91 19.50
CA PRO A 223 -9.10 -3.71 20.46
C PRO A 223 -10.20 -4.43 19.69
N TYR A 224 -10.29 -5.74 19.82
CA TYR A 224 -11.28 -6.58 19.12
C TYR A 224 -12.75 -6.13 19.37
N THR A 225 -12.97 -5.23 20.33
CA THR A 225 -14.27 -4.60 20.62
C THR A 225 -14.65 -3.43 19.71
N THR A 226 -13.75 -2.95 18.83
CA THR A 226 -14.04 -1.83 17.90
C THR A 226 -14.07 -2.25 16.42
N VAL A 227 -13.96 -3.55 16.11
CA VAL A 227 -14.10 -4.06 14.74
C VAL A 227 -15.56 -4.39 14.44
N GLY A 228 -16.26 -3.39 13.89
CA GLY A 228 -17.58 -3.50 13.24
C GLY A 228 -18.81 -3.38 14.17
N PRO A 229 -19.94 -2.81 13.69
CA PRO A 229 -21.26 -3.29 14.09
C PRO A 229 -21.52 -4.70 13.56
#